data_AF-A0A1J3FQ11-F1
#
_entry.id   AF-A0A1J3FQ11-F1
#
_cell.length_a   1.000
_cell.length_b   1.000
_cell.length_c   1.000
_cell.angle_alpha   90.00
_cell.angle_beta   90.00
_cell.angle_gamma   90.00
#
_symmetry.space_group_name_H-M   'P 1'
#
loop_
_entity.id
_entity.type
_entity.pdbx_description
1 polymer ?
#
loop_
_entity_poly.entity_id
_entity_poly.type
_entity_poly.pdbx_seq_one_letter_code
_entity_poly.pdbx_strand_id
1 'polypeptide(L)'
;GDKWWLPLPRVPSDGLTEQSRKKLDHTRDFTNQILKACMSINSIALAEMEVPQAYLEALPKNGRSCLGDFLYRNITSDNFSADYLLESIDLSSEHAVVEMANRVEASMYIWRRRAHSRHLISLYRSTTGSRPSWGMIVKEMMMNQNVGDKREIFVERAESLLSRLKQRFPGLRQTALDTSKIQYNKDVGKSILESYSRVLESLAYSIGVRIEEVLYMDDISKEDVVDDSCSDKLRLLSKEAENGCSGGSLRKRLSAPSLFSVSFSGTSTPYRTPSFCASTPSYSPMPLISPLSGGRGERAPFLSGRNIRERCGFGPKKALANYLRG
;
A
#
# COMPACT_ATOMS: atom_id res chain seq x y z
N GLY A 1 -30.96 0.03 1.94
CA GLY A 1 -29.81 -0.65 1.32
C GLY A 1 -28.96 0.38 0.59
N ASP A 2 -27.70 0.57 0.98
CA ASP A 2 -26.93 1.78 0.61
C ASP A 2 -26.37 1.81 -0.82
N LYS A 3 -26.57 0.76 -1.64
CA LYS A 3 -26.11 0.69 -3.04
C LYS A 3 -27.25 0.28 -3.96
N TRP A 4 -28.04 1.25 -4.42
CA TRP A 4 -29.26 1.03 -5.22
C TRP A 4 -29.00 0.45 -6.61
N TRP A 5 -27.79 0.60 -7.15
CA TRP A 5 -27.40 0.12 -8.48
C TRP A 5 -26.95 -1.35 -8.51
N LEU A 6 -26.91 -2.03 -7.36
CA LEU A 6 -26.48 -3.42 -7.26
C LEU A 6 -27.69 -4.34 -7.12
N PRO A 7 -27.77 -5.46 -7.87
CA PRO A 7 -28.83 -6.43 -7.67
C PRO A 7 -28.75 -7.02 -6.25
N LEU A 8 -29.91 -7.18 -5.64
CA LEU A 8 -30.03 -7.85 -4.35
C LEU A 8 -29.88 -9.36 -4.56
N PRO A 9 -29.01 -10.04 -3.78
CA PRO A 9 -28.98 -11.48 -3.79
C PRO A 9 -30.34 -12.05 -3.38
N ARG A 10 -30.63 -13.28 -3.80
CA ARG A 10 -31.80 -14.04 -3.33
C ARG A 10 -31.35 -15.48 -3.12
N VAL A 11 -31.80 -16.07 -2.02
CA VAL A 11 -31.54 -17.46 -1.65
C VAL A 11 -32.89 -18.19 -1.55
N PRO A 12 -32.94 -19.52 -1.68
CA PRO A 12 -34.16 -20.30 -1.44
C PRO A 12 -34.71 -20.05 -0.03
N SER A 13 -36.02 -20.30 0.17
CA SER A 13 -36.67 -20.19 1.49
C SER A 13 -36.00 -21.08 2.53
N ASP A 14 -35.56 -22.28 2.11
CA ASP A 14 -34.92 -23.27 2.97
C ASP A 14 -33.41 -23.01 3.13
N GLY A 15 -32.93 -21.87 2.60
CA GLY A 15 -31.53 -21.51 2.55
C GLY A 15 -30.73 -22.25 1.49
N LEU A 16 -29.42 -22.05 1.54
CA LEU A 16 -28.42 -22.71 0.71
C LEU A 16 -28.17 -24.12 1.20
N THR A 17 -27.96 -25.04 0.25
CA THR A 17 -27.50 -26.39 0.57
C THR A 17 -26.15 -26.35 1.27
N GLU A 18 -25.91 -27.30 2.17
CA GLU A 18 -24.66 -27.37 2.95
C GLU A 18 -23.41 -27.40 2.05
N GLN A 19 -23.49 -28.10 0.90
CA GLN A 19 -22.43 -28.14 -0.09
C GLN A 19 -22.16 -26.76 -0.72
N SER A 20 -23.21 -26.02 -1.07
CA SER A 20 -23.09 -24.67 -1.64
C SER A 20 -22.53 -23.69 -0.63
N ARG A 21 -22.97 -23.77 0.62
CA ARG A 21 -22.45 -22.94 1.71
C ARG A 21 -20.97 -23.21 1.97
N LYS A 22 -20.57 -24.48 2.11
CA LYS A 22 -19.16 -24.88 2.25
C LYS A 22 -18.30 -24.37 1.09
N LYS A 23 -18.81 -24.44 -0.15
CA LYS A 23 -18.13 -23.90 -1.34
C LYS A 23 -17.95 -22.39 -1.25
N LEU A 24 -18.98 -21.65 -0.84
CA LEU A 24 -18.91 -20.19 -0.68
C LEU A 24 -17.95 -19.78 0.43
N ASP A 25 -17.96 -20.48 1.57
CA ASP A 25 -17.00 -20.25 2.66
C ASP A 25 -15.56 -20.47 2.18
N HIS A 26 -15.30 -21.58 1.48
CA HIS A 26 -13.98 -21.84 0.91
C HIS A 26 -13.58 -20.76 -0.12
N THR A 27 -14.50 -20.33 -0.99
CA THR A 27 -14.22 -19.25 -1.94
C THR A 27 -13.98 -17.92 -1.25
N ARG A 28 -14.70 -17.59 -0.17
CA ARG A 28 -14.46 -16.40 0.66
C ARG A 28 -13.05 -16.42 1.23
N ASP A 29 -12.66 -17.53 1.85
CA ASP A 29 -11.37 -17.65 2.51
C ASP A 29 -10.21 -17.58 1.50
N PHE A 30 -10.37 -18.21 0.34
CA PHE A 30 -9.43 -18.10 -0.78
C PHE A 30 -9.34 -16.67 -1.32
N THR A 31 -10.47 -15.99 -1.50
CA THR A 31 -10.52 -14.58 -1.96
C THR A 31 -9.83 -13.65 -0.96
N ASN A 32 -9.97 -13.90 0.34
CA ASN A 32 -9.29 -13.15 1.39
C ASN A 32 -7.76 -13.34 1.36
N GLN A 33 -7.28 -14.53 1.01
CA GLN A 33 -5.84 -14.76 0.82
C GLN A 33 -5.31 -13.98 -0.38
N ILE A 34 -6.05 -13.97 -1.50
CA ILE A 34 -5.71 -13.16 -2.67
C ILE A 34 -5.67 -11.67 -2.30
N LEU A 35 -6.69 -11.18 -1.59
CA LEU A 35 -6.76 -9.79 -1.14
C LEU A 35 -5.52 -9.40 -0.33
N LYS A 36 -5.15 -10.21 0.67
CA LYS A 36 -3.95 -10.00 1.50
C LYS A 36 -2.65 -9.99 0.68
N ALA A 37 -2.53 -10.90 -0.29
CA ALA A 37 -1.38 -10.97 -1.17
C ALA A 37 -1.27 -9.72 -2.06
N CYS A 38 -2.38 -9.29 -2.66
CA CYS A 38 -2.43 -8.08 -3.49
C CYS A 38 -2.09 -6.82 -2.69
N MET A 39 -2.66 -6.65 -1.49
CA MET A 39 -2.33 -5.54 -0.59
C MET A 39 -0.85 -5.53 -0.21
N SER A 40 -0.25 -6.70 0.06
CA SER A 40 1.17 -6.83 0.38
C SER A 40 2.06 -6.39 -0.79
N ILE A 41 1.77 -6.88 -2.01
CA ILE A 41 2.50 -6.48 -3.23
C ILE A 41 2.37 -4.98 -3.46
N ASN A 42 1.16 -4.42 -3.32
CA ASN A 42 0.92 -3.00 -3.51
C ASN A 42 1.72 -2.17 -2.49
N SER A 43 1.70 -2.58 -1.22
CA SER A 43 2.46 -1.93 -0.15
C SER A 43 3.98 -1.97 -0.40
N ILE A 44 4.52 -3.08 -0.91
CA ILE A 44 5.94 -3.20 -1.24
C ILE A 44 6.29 -2.28 -2.42
N ALA A 45 5.49 -2.31 -3.49
CA ALA A 45 5.70 -1.46 -4.66
C ALA A 45 5.72 0.04 -4.29
N LEU A 46 4.77 0.48 -3.45
CA LEU A 46 4.73 1.85 -2.94
C LEU A 46 5.91 2.18 -2.01
N ALA A 47 6.36 1.24 -1.19
CA ALA A 47 7.52 1.45 -0.31
C ALA A 47 8.81 1.69 -1.10
N GLU A 48 8.99 0.99 -2.23
CA GLU A 48 10.15 1.11 -3.11
C GLU A 48 10.10 2.31 -4.07
N MET A 49 8.94 2.94 -4.25
CA MET A 49 8.83 4.17 -5.05
C MET A 49 9.57 5.33 -4.37
N GLU A 50 10.34 6.06 -5.17
CA GLU A 50 11.04 7.26 -4.72
C GLU A 50 10.06 8.33 -4.24
N VAL A 51 10.43 9.02 -3.16
CA VAL A 51 9.63 10.13 -2.66
C VAL A 51 9.86 11.35 -3.55
N PRO A 52 8.82 11.92 -4.18
CA PRO A 52 9.00 13.04 -5.10
C PRO A 52 9.52 14.28 -4.37
N GLN A 53 10.46 14.99 -5.01
CA GLN A 53 11.01 16.23 -4.46
C GLN A 53 9.93 17.30 -4.23
N ALA A 54 8.93 17.37 -5.11
CA ALA A 54 7.78 18.27 -4.96
C ALA A 54 7.00 18.05 -3.65
N TYR A 55 6.85 16.79 -3.21
CA TYR A 55 6.23 16.47 -1.93
C TYR A 55 7.06 17.02 -0.77
N LEU A 56 8.39 16.78 -0.80
CA LEU A 56 9.30 17.25 0.25
C LEU A 56 9.34 18.79 0.34
N GLU A 57 9.20 19.49 -0.77
CA GLU A 57 9.16 20.96 -0.83
C GLU A 57 7.84 21.53 -0.30
N ALA A 58 6.73 20.82 -0.51
CA ALA A 58 5.43 21.19 0.04
C ALA A 58 5.31 20.95 1.57
N LEU A 59 6.19 20.12 2.15
CA LEU A 59 6.15 19.83 3.59
C LEU A 59 6.46 21.08 4.44
N PRO A 60 5.77 21.26 5.57
CA PRO A 60 6.10 22.29 6.55
C PRO A 60 7.56 22.23 7.01
N LYS A 61 8.08 23.37 7.50
CA LYS A 61 9.47 23.44 7.97
C LYS A 61 9.71 22.54 9.19
N ASN A 62 8.72 22.38 10.07
CA ASN A 62 8.86 21.71 11.37
C ASN A 62 7.84 20.57 11.53
N GLY A 63 8.28 19.42 12.07
CA GLY A 63 7.39 18.28 12.36
C GLY A 63 6.29 18.62 13.38
N ARG A 64 6.54 19.56 14.30
CA ARG A 64 5.49 20.07 15.21
C ARG A 64 4.32 20.72 14.46
N SER A 65 4.57 21.40 13.34
CA SER A 65 3.51 22.01 12.53
C SER A 65 2.68 20.98 11.77
N CYS A 66 3.24 19.79 11.49
CA CYS A 66 2.51 18.68 10.89
C CYS A 66 1.67 17.90 11.92
N LEU A 67 2.27 17.59 13.08
CA LEU A 67 1.62 16.80 14.13
C LEU A 67 0.62 17.61 14.95
N GLY A 68 0.89 18.89 15.17
CA GLY A 68 0.24 19.66 16.23
C GLY A 68 0.81 19.35 17.61
N ASP A 69 0.45 20.17 18.59
CA ASP A 69 1.10 20.19 19.91
C ASP A 69 0.92 18.88 20.70
N PHE A 70 -0.29 18.31 20.66
CA PHE A 70 -0.61 17.10 21.39
C PHE A 70 0.22 15.89 20.90
N LEU A 71 0.20 15.63 19.59
CA LEU A 71 0.93 14.52 18.98
C LEU A 71 2.44 14.71 19.12
N TYR A 72 2.93 15.94 18.90
CA TYR A 72 4.34 16.25 19.04
C TYR A 72 4.82 15.94 20.46
N ARG A 73 4.11 16.43 21.49
CA ARG A 73 4.46 16.19 22.89
C ARG A 73 4.53 14.70 23.24
N ASN A 74 3.58 13.90 22.76
CA ASN A 74 3.55 12.46 23.02
C ASN A 74 4.69 11.72 22.32
N ILE A 75 4.95 12.01 21.04
CA ILE A 75 6.03 11.35 20.29
C ILE A 75 7.41 11.71 20.87
N THR A 76 7.58 12.95 21.37
CA THR A 76 8.82 13.40 22.00
C THR A 76 8.95 13.06 23.47
N SER A 77 7.92 12.49 24.10
CA SER A 77 7.92 12.15 25.53
C SER A 77 8.89 11.02 25.84
N ASP A 78 9.48 10.97 27.02
CA ASP A 78 10.40 9.88 27.40
C ASP A 78 9.68 8.52 27.45
N ASN A 79 8.43 8.51 27.90
CA ASN A 79 7.56 7.34 27.95
C ASN A 79 6.58 7.33 26.76
N PHE A 80 6.99 6.71 25.65
CA PHE A 80 6.16 6.60 24.44
C PHE A 80 5.50 5.22 24.33
N SER A 81 4.19 5.19 24.14
CA SER A 81 3.44 4.00 23.73
C SER A 81 2.51 4.34 22.58
N ALA A 82 2.68 3.67 21.45
CA ALA A 82 1.87 3.89 20.26
C ALA A 82 0.40 3.51 20.47
N ASP A 83 0.12 2.43 21.21
CA ASP A 83 -1.26 1.99 21.48
C ASP A 83 -2.02 3.01 22.32
N TYR A 84 -1.41 3.44 23.42
CA TYR A 84 -2.00 4.42 24.31
C TYR A 84 -2.28 5.74 23.60
N LEU A 85 -1.37 6.17 22.72
CA LEU A 85 -1.57 7.37 21.91
C LEU A 85 -2.78 7.20 20.97
N LEU A 86 -2.89 6.06 20.27
CA LEU A 86 -4.01 5.78 19.37
C LEU A 86 -5.35 5.57 20.09
N GLU A 87 -5.34 5.21 21.37
CA GLU A 87 -6.55 5.16 22.21
C GLU A 87 -6.98 6.55 22.68
N SER A 88 -6.01 7.45 22.89
CA SER A 88 -6.27 8.82 23.34
C SER A 88 -6.79 9.77 22.25
N ILE A 89 -6.74 9.36 20.99
CA ILE A 89 -7.12 10.19 19.83
C ILE A 89 -8.43 9.69 19.24
N ASP A 90 -9.30 10.64 18.89
CA ASP A 90 -10.51 10.32 18.13
C ASP A 90 -10.18 9.91 16.69
N LEU A 91 -10.34 8.62 16.42
CA LEU A 91 -10.19 7.98 15.12
C LEU A 91 -11.54 7.41 14.63
N SER A 92 -12.65 7.99 15.07
CA SER A 92 -14.01 7.53 14.73
C SER A 92 -14.34 7.67 13.24
N SER A 93 -13.76 8.65 12.56
CA SER A 93 -13.96 8.85 11.13
C SER A 93 -12.78 8.35 10.31
N GLU A 94 -13.08 7.74 9.15
CA GLU A 94 -12.06 7.31 8.19
C GLU A 94 -11.15 8.46 7.75
N HIS A 95 -11.71 9.67 7.60
CA HIS A 95 -10.96 10.88 7.28
C HIS A 95 -9.93 11.24 8.37
N ALA A 96 -10.29 11.12 9.65
CA ALA A 96 -9.37 11.36 10.75
C ALA A 96 -8.20 10.36 10.76
N VAL A 97 -8.45 9.10 10.40
CA VAL A 97 -7.39 8.07 10.31
C VAL A 97 -6.39 8.41 9.19
N VAL A 98 -6.88 8.76 7.99
CA VAL A 98 -6.02 9.14 6.87
C VAL A 98 -5.25 10.42 7.17
N GLU A 99 -5.90 11.39 7.80
CA GLU A 99 -5.25 12.63 8.22
C GLU A 99 -4.13 12.37 9.25
N MET A 100 -4.37 11.49 10.23
CA MET A 100 -3.35 11.05 11.17
C MET A 100 -2.15 10.44 10.45
N ALA A 101 -2.38 9.51 9.53
CA ALA A 101 -1.33 8.86 8.75
C ALA A 101 -0.49 9.90 7.98
N ASN A 102 -1.15 10.84 7.30
CA ASN A 102 -0.49 11.93 6.56
C ASN A 102 0.39 12.80 7.47
N ARG A 103 -0.12 13.19 8.65
CA ARG A 103 0.62 14.02 9.61
C ARG A 103 1.86 13.31 10.17
N VAL A 104 1.73 12.02 10.48
CA VAL A 104 2.83 11.20 10.97
C VAL A 104 3.88 10.97 9.88
N GLU A 105 3.46 10.62 8.65
CA GLU A 105 4.35 10.43 7.51
C GLU A 105 5.14 11.70 7.18
N ALA A 106 4.46 12.85 7.05
CA ALA A 106 5.11 14.14 6.83
C ALA A 106 6.21 14.45 7.87
N SER A 107 5.91 14.20 9.13
CA SER A 107 6.83 14.50 10.26
C SER A 107 8.05 13.61 10.26
N MET A 108 7.85 12.33 9.97
CA MET A 108 8.90 11.34 9.79
C MET A 108 9.89 11.80 8.71
N TYR A 109 9.40 12.23 7.54
CA TYR A 109 10.26 12.75 6.47
C TYR A 109 10.96 14.07 6.83
N ILE A 110 10.32 14.96 7.58
CA ILE A 110 10.98 16.19 8.07
C ILE A 110 12.15 15.86 9.00
N TRP A 111 11.98 14.89 9.91
CA TRP A 111 13.05 14.48 10.82
C TRP A 111 14.19 13.77 10.08
N ARG A 112 13.88 12.88 9.13
CA ARG A 112 14.89 12.23 8.26
C ARG A 112 15.68 13.25 7.42
N ARG A 113 15.02 14.22 6.77
CA ARG A 113 15.68 15.24 5.93
C ARG A 113 16.66 16.10 6.73
N ARG A 114 16.30 16.47 7.96
CA ARG A 114 17.13 17.34 8.82
C ARG A 114 18.33 16.62 9.46
N ALA A 115 18.28 15.31 9.62
CA ALA A 115 19.44 14.52 10.01
C ALA A 115 20.54 14.59 8.93
N HIS A 116 20.16 14.45 7.65
CA HIS A 116 21.08 14.44 6.51
C HIS A 116 21.57 15.84 6.09
N SER A 117 20.69 16.85 6.09
CA SER A 117 21.01 18.21 5.61
C SER A 117 22.05 18.94 6.48
N ARG A 118 22.09 18.70 7.79
CA ARG A 118 23.03 19.39 8.69
C ARG A 118 24.43 18.78 8.72
N HIS A 119 24.55 17.51 8.35
CA HIS A 119 25.85 16.87 8.11
C HIS A 119 26.57 17.54 6.92
N LEU A 120 25.83 17.88 5.85
CA LEU A 120 26.37 18.55 4.67
C LEU A 120 26.76 20.02 4.93
N ILE A 121 25.99 20.75 5.76
CA ILE A 121 26.30 22.13 6.14
C ILE A 121 27.58 22.20 7.00
N SER A 122 27.79 21.22 7.88
CA SER A 122 29.03 21.09 8.67
C SER A 122 30.25 20.89 7.77
N LEU A 123 30.12 20.07 6.72
CA LEU A 123 31.19 19.81 5.77
C LEU A 123 31.55 21.06 4.93
N TYR A 124 30.55 21.84 4.50
CA TYR A 124 30.75 23.08 3.74
C TYR A 124 31.34 24.23 4.58
N ARG A 125 31.04 24.30 5.89
CA ARG A 125 31.65 25.28 6.79
C ARG A 125 33.13 24.97 7.08
N SER A 126 33.53 23.71 6.97
CA SER A 126 34.94 23.29 7.12
C SER A 126 35.83 23.70 5.94
N THR A 127 35.24 23.92 4.75
CA THR A 127 35.97 24.31 3.53
C THR A 127 36.05 25.82 3.31
N THR A 128 35.26 26.61 4.03
CA THR A 128 35.23 28.08 3.96
C THR A 128 36.08 28.73 5.05
N GLY A 129 37.39 28.48 5.01
CA GLY A 129 38.48 29.34 5.55
C GLY A 129 38.56 29.65 7.05
N SER A 130 37.48 29.61 7.82
CA SER A 130 37.46 29.88 9.25
C SER A 130 37.59 28.57 10.01
N ARG A 131 38.83 28.18 10.34
CA ARG A 131 39.13 27.00 11.15
C ARG A 131 38.31 27.03 12.45
N PRO A 132 37.29 26.16 12.60
CA PRO A 132 36.61 26.06 13.88
C PRO A 132 37.60 25.49 14.90
N SER A 133 37.61 26.04 16.11
CA SER A 133 38.42 25.49 17.22
C SER A 133 38.09 24.00 17.41
N TRP A 134 39.09 23.15 17.63
CA TRP A 134 38.88 21.72 17.91
C TRP A 134 37.83 21.50 19.02
N GLY A 135 37.78 22.37 20.03
CA GLY A 135 36.75 22.32 21.07
C GLY A 135 35.33 22.64 20.58
N MET A 136 35.19 23.51 19.57
CA MET A 136 33.90 23.77 18.90
C MET A 136 33.50 22.63 17.98
N ILE A 137 34.45 22.02 17.25
CA ILE A 137 34.19 20.85 16.40
C ILE A 137 33.71 19.67 17.25
N VAL A 138 34.40 19.36 18.35
CA VAL A 138 34.03 18.25 19.24
C VAL A 138 32.69 18.52 19.92
N LYS A 139 32.44 19.75 20.39
CA LYS A 139 31.14 20.13 20.99
C LYS A 139 30.00 20.09 19.98
N GLU A 140 30.24 20.54 18.75
CA GLU A 140 29.26 20.50 17.65
C GLU A 140 29.01 19.05 17.23
N MET A 141 30.04 18.21 17.14
CA MET A 141 29.91 16.78 16.82
C MET A 141 29.14 16.02 17.91
N MET A 142 29.45 16.23 19.20
CA MET A 142 28.70 15.65 20.32
C MET A 142 27.24 16.16 20.39
N MET A 143 27.01 17.45 20.11
CA MET A 143 25.66 18.01 20.10
C MET A 143 24.86 17.54 18.88
N ASN A 144 25.51 17.37 17.73
CA ASN A 144 24.91 16.83 16.51
C ASN A 144 24.57 15.36 16.64
N GLN A 145 25.39 14.59 17.37
CA GLN A 145 25.12 13.20 17.71
C GLN A 145 23.88 13.13 18.61
N ASN A 146 23.86 13.82 19.76
CA ASN A 146 22.70 13.81 20.68
C ASN A 146 21.39 14.31 20.02
N VAL A 147 21.44 15.36 19.19
CA VAL A 147 20.25 15.87 18.48
C VAL A 147 19.87 15.00 17.27
N GLY A 148 20.82 14.30 16.68
CA GLY A 148 20.61 13.29 15.63
C GLY A 148 19.93 12.05 16.21
N ASP A 149 20.53 11.47 17.24
CA ASP A 149 20.04 10.30 17.99
C ASP A 149 18.60 10.53 18.48
N LYS A 150 18.31 11.73 19.04
CA LYS A 150 16.95 12.08 19.46
C LYS A 150 15.95 12.11 18.31
N ARG A 151 16.36 12.53 17.10
CA ARG A 151 15.46 12.55 15.94
C ARG A 151 15.27 11.18 15.34
N GLU A 152 16.30 10.34 15.38
CA GLU A 152 16.21 8.95 14.97
C GLU A 152 15.19 8.21 15.84
N ILE A 153 15.24 8.39 17.15
CA ILE A 153 14.20 7.89 18.08
C ILE A 153 12.81 8.42 17.69
N PHE A 154 12.66 9.69 17.31
CA PHE A 154 11.35 10.22 16.89
C PHE A 154 10.87 9.61 15.57
N VAL A 155 11.79 9.30 14.64
CA VAL A 155 11.48 8.60 13.39
C VAL A 155 11.02 7.18 13.68
N GLU A 156 11.75 6.42 14.50
CA GLU A 156 11.38 5.06 14.91
C GLU A 156 10.01 5.02 15.61
N ARG A 157 9.73 6.00 16.49
CA ARG A 157 8.43 6.13 17.15
C ARG A 157 7.30 6.46 16.18
N ALA A 158 7.56 7.32 15.19
CA ALA A 158 6.59 7.65 14.14
C ALA A 158 6.33 6.46 13.21
N GLU A 159 7.36 5.69 12.84
CA GLU A 159 7.24 4.44 12.08
C GLU A 159 6.41 3.40 12.84
N SER A 160 6.70 3.24 14.14
CA SER A 160 5.95 2.36 15.02
C SER A 160 4.48 2.77 15.12
N LEU A 161 4.21 4.07 15.28
CA LEU A 161 2.85 4.61 15.33
C LEU A 161 2.09 4.37 14.01
N LEU A 162 2.72 4.64 12.87
CA LEU A 162 2.12 4.43 11.56
C LEU A 162 1.86 2.93 11.30
N SER A 163 2.77 2.05 11.72
CA SER A 163 2.61 0.60 11.61
C SER A 163 1.42 0.10 12.42
N ARG A 164 1.29 0.56 13.67
CA ARG A 164 0.14 0.24 14.55
C ARG A 164 -1.17 0.79 13.97
N LEU A 165 -1.14 1.98 13.40
CA LEU A 165 -2.30 2.59 12.73
C LEU A 165 -2.76 1.73 11.55
N LYS A 166 -1.83 1.29 10.68
CA LYS A 166 -2.14 0.40 9.54
C LYS A 166 -2.65 -0.97 9.98
N GLN A 167 -2.15 -1.51 11.09
CA GLN A 167 -2.67 -2.76 11.67
C GLN A 167 -4.11 -2.62 12.20
N ARG A 168 -4.42 -1.49 12.84
CA ARG A 168 -5.78 -1.21 13.35
C ARG A 168 -6.78 -0.87 12.24
N PHE A 169 -6.29 -0.30 11.13
CA PHE A 169 -7.09 0.11 9.99
C PHE A 169 -6.53 -0.49 8.68
N PRO A 170 -6.72 -1.79 8.45
CA PRO A 170 -6.23 -2.48 7.25
C PRO A 170 -6.85 -1.97 5.93
N GLY A 171 -8.03 -1.34 5.99
CA GLY A 171 -8.68 -0.68 4.85
C GLY A 171 -8.38 0.82 4.71
N LEU A 172 -7.25 1.29 5.24
CA LEU A 172 -6.87 2.70 5.18
C LEU A 172 -6.76 3.18 3.72
N ARG A 173 -7.41 4.30 3.38
CA ARG A 173 -7.24 4.90 2.05
C ARG A 173 -5.79 5.33 1.81
N GLN A 174 -5.41 5.39 0.54
CA GLN A 174 -4.10 5.86 0.11
C GLN A 174 -3.75 7.21 0.75
N THR A 175 -2.52 7.33 1.26
CA THR A 175 -2.07 8.58 1.87
C THR A 175 -1.74 9.62 0.80
N ALA A 176 -1.55 10.87 1.23
CA ALA A 176 -1.09 11.95 0.36
C ALA A 176 0.31 11.65 -0.23
N LEU A 177 1.16 10.97 0.56
CA LEU A 177 2.46 10.52 0.10
C LEU A 177 2.33 9.42 -0.97
N ASP A 178 1.47 8.42 -0.75
CA ASP A 178 1.24 7.35 -1.72
C ASP A 178 0.73 7.93 -3.04
N THR A 179 -0.24 8.84 -2.96
CA THR A 179 -0.79 9.55 -4.12
C THR A 179 0.32 10.28 -4.88
N SER A 180 1.19 11.00 -4.16
CA SER A 180 2.32 11.72 -4.77
C SER A 180 3.32 10.76 -5.41
N LYS A 181 3.65 9.64 -4.75
CA LYS A 181 4.56 8.62 -5.29
C LYS A 181 4.01 8.09 -6.62
N ILE A 182 2.74 7.71 -6.67
CA ILE A 182 2.09 7.21 -7.89
C ILE A 182 2.13 8.27 -8.99
N GLN A 183 1.79 9.52 -8.68
CA GLN A 183 1.70 10.60 -9.67
C GLN A 183 3.03 10.94 -10.33
N TYR A 184 4.13 10.95 -9.57
CA TYR A 184 5.45 11.38 -10.03
C TYR A 184 6.42 10.22 -10.30
N ASN A 185 5.98 8.96 -10.15
CA ASN A 185 6.81 7.80 -10.43
C ASN A 185 7.23 7.77 -11.91
N LYS A 186 8.51 7.46 -12.16
CA LYS A 186 9.08 7.32 -13.51
C LYS A 186 9.41 5.87 -13.86
N ASP A 187 9.37 4.97 -12.89
CA ASP A 187 9.67 3.55 -13.08
C ASP A 187 8.43 2.80 -13.59
N VAL A 188 8.46 2.39 -14.85
CA VAL A 188 7.36 1.67 -15.51
C VAL A 188 7.06 0.33 -14.81
N GLY A 189 8.08 -0.38 -14.33
CA GLY A 189 7.92 -1.66 -13.64
C GLY A 189 7.16 -1.49 -12.33
N LYS A 190 7.57 -0.51 -11.51
CA LYS A 190 6.86 -0.19 -10.24
C LYS A 190 5.45 0.32 -10.49
N SER A 191 5.22 1.10 -11.55
CA SER A 191 3.87 1.55 -11.93
C SER A 191 2.95 0.37 -12.32
N ILE A 192 3.47 -0.60 -13.07
CA ILE A 192 2.71 -1.81 -13.42
C ILE A 192 2.40 -2.62 -12.16
N LEU A 193 3.38 -2.84 -11.30
CA LEU A 193 3.19 -3.58 -10.05
C LEU A 193 2.15 -2.92 -9.14
N GLU A 194 2.23 -1.60 -8.92
CA GLU A 194 1.25 -0.85 -8.12
C GLU A 194 -0.15 -0.94 -8.73
N SER A 195 -0.30 -0.57 -10.00
CA SER A 195 -1.62 -0.46 -10.62
C SER A 195 -2.30 -1.82 -10.76
N TYR A 196 -1.56 -2.85 -11.14
CA TYR A 196 -2.11 -4.19 -11.30
C TYR A 196 -2.50 -4.81 -9.95
N SER A 197 -1.62 -4.71 -8.94
CA SER A 197 -1.93 -5.20 -7.58
C SER A 197 -3.14 -4.49 -6.98
N ARG A 198 -3.29 -3.17 -7.17
CA ARG A 198 -4.44 -2.40 -6.70
C ARG A 198 -5.75 -2.78 -7.39
N VAL A 199 -5.73 -3.05 -8.70
CA VAL A 199 -6.93 -3.51 -9.42
C VAL A 199 -7.36 -4.89 -8.91
N LEU A 200 -6.40 -5.80 -8.71
CA LEU A 200 -6.69 -7.12 -8.17
C LEU A 200 -7.19 -7.07 -6.72
N GLU A 201 -6.63 -6.20 -5.89
CA GLU A 201 -7.11 -5.90 -4.55
C GLU A 201 -8.59 -5.47 -4.57
N SER A 202 -8.92 -4.46 -5.39
CA SER A 202 -10.28 -3.95 -5.52
C SER A 202 -11.25 -5.03 -6.02
N LEU A 203 -10.81 -5.90 -6.92
CA LEU A 203 -11.61 -6.99 -7.45
C LEU A 203 -11.86 -8.06 -6.38
N ALA A 204 -10.81 -8.50 -5.67
CA ALA A 204 -10.91 -9.47 -4.60
C ALA A 204 -11.82 -8.96 -3.47
N TYR A 205 -11.66 -7.71 -3.06
CA TYR A 205 -12.57 -7.07 -2.09
C TYR A 205 -14.02 -7.08 -2.58
N SER A 206 -14.26 -6.70 -3.85
CA SER A 206 -15.61 -6.67 -4.42
C SER A 206 -16.26 -8.05 -4.44
N ILE A 207 -15.51 -9.10 -4.81
CA ILE A 207 -15.98 -10.49 -4.80
C ILE A 207 -16.28 -10.94 -3.37
N GLY A 208 -15.37 -10.68 -2.42
CA GLY A 208 -15.54 -11.02 -1.00
C GLY A 208 -16.82 -10.44 -0.41
N VAL A 209 -17.06 -9.14 -0.63
CA VAL A 209 -18.29 -8.46 -0.18
C VAL A 209 -19.54 -9.10 -0.78
N ARG A 210 -19.51 -9.54 -2.05
CA ARG A 210 -20.66 -10.22 -2.65
C ARG A 210 -20.94 -11.59 -2.07
N ILE A 211 -19.89 -12.34 -1.73
CA ILE A 211 -20.04 -13.62 -1.05
C ILE A 211 -20.62 -13.41 0.35
N GLU A 212 -20.14 -12.41 1.08
CA GLU A 212 -20.69 -12.04 2.40
C GLU A 212 -22.16 -11.61 2.32
N GLU A 213 -22.55 -10.82 1.31
CA GLU A 213 -23.96 -10.45 1.10
C GLU A 213 -24.86 -11.67 0.87
N VAL A 214 -24.40 -12.68 0.12
CA VAL A 214 -25.15 -13.93 -0.11
C VAL A 214 -25.23 -14.77 1.17
N LEU A 215 -24.11 -14.95 1.87
CA LEU A 215 -24.07 -15.72 3.12
C LEU A 215 -24.93 -15.07 4.21
N TYR A 216 -24.92 -13.74 4.29
CA TYR A 216 -25.77 -12.99 5.21
C TYR A 216 -27.26 -13.20 4.92
N MET A 217 -27.66 -13.23 3.64
CA MET A 217 -29.04 -13.54 3.28
C MET A 217 -29.43 -14.98 3.57
N ASP A 218 -28.51 -15.94 3.42
CA ASP A 218 -28.71 -17.33 3.83
C ASP A 218 -28.94 -17.47 5.34
N ASP A 219 -28.22 -16.69 6.16
CA ASP A 219 -28.39 -16.69 7.61
C ASP A 219 -29.78 -16.16 8.01
N ILE A 220 -30.25 -15.07 7.37
CA ILE A 220 -31.58 -14.52 7.63
C ILE A 220 -32.68 -15.53 7.24
N SER A 221 -32.59 -16.15 6.06
CA SER A 221 -33.61 -17.11 5.61
C SER A 221 -33.74 -18.33 6.53
N LYS A 222 -32.67 -18.72 7.25
CA LYS A 222 -32.71 -19.83 8.21
C LYS A 222 -33.36 -19.45 9.53
N GLU A 223 -33.23 -18.20 9.97
CA GLU A 223 -33.91 -17.71 11.18
C GLU A 223 -35.43 -17.67 11.00
N ASP A 224 -35.92 -17.41 9.79
CA ASP A 224 -37.35 -17.40 9.45
C ASP A 224 -38.02 -18.79 9.55
N VAL A 225 -37.25 -19.89 9.54
CA VAL A 225 -37.77 -21.28 9.59
C VAL A 225 -37.95 -21.78 11.05
N VAL A 226 -37.31 -21.13 12.03
CA VAL A 226 -37.28 -21.62 13.43
C VAL A 226 -38.35 -20.97 14.31
N ASP A 227 -38.94 -19.84 13.88
CA ASP A 227 -39.95 -19.11 14.65
C ASP A 227 -41.19 -18.82 13.78
N ASP A 228 -42.20 -19.70 13.84
CA ASP A 228 -43.52 -19.59 13.18
C ASP A 228 -44.35 -18.37 13.66
N SER A 229 -43.74 -17.45 14.42
CA SER A 229 -44.35 -16.21 14.94
C SER A 229 -43.85 -14.93 14.22
N CYS A 230 -42.88 -14.99 13.30
CA CYS A 230 -42.23 -13.79 12.72
C CYS A 230 -42.54 -13.51 11.24
N SER A 231 -43.53 -14.17 10.63
CA SER A 231 -43.95 -13.93 9.23
C SER A 231 -44.31 -12.45 8.92
N ASP A 232 -44.57 -11.64 9.96
CA ASP A 232 -44.86 -10.21 9.84
C ASP A 232 -43.62 -9.30 9.62
N LYS A 233 -42.39 -9.73 9.98
CA LYS A 233 -41.19 -8.90 9.79
C LYS A 233 -40.75 -8.80 8.32
N LEU A 234 -40.84 -9.90 7.57
CA LEU A 234 -40.49 -9.93 6.14
C LEU A 234 -41.49 -9.13 5.28
N ARG A 235 -42.77 -9.10 5.71
CA ARG A 235 -43.82 -8.24 5.13
C ARG A 235 -43.60 -6.76 5.43
N LEU A 236 -43.05 -6.41 6.59
CA LEU A 236 -42.70 -5.02 6.93
C LEU A 236 -41.49 -4.52 6.13
N LEU A 237 -40.44 -5.35 5.97
CA LEU A 237 -39.26 -4.99 5.17
C LEU A 237 -39.56 -4.84 3.66
N SER A 238 -40.55 -5.59 3.15
CA SER A 238 -41.02 -5.44 1.77
C SER A 238 -41.88 -4.18 1.59
N LYS A 239 -42.64 -3.75 2.60
CA LYS A 239 -43.44 -2.50 2.56
C LYS A 239 -42.62 -1.24 2.80
N GLU A 240 -41.54 -1.29 3.59
CA GLU A 240 -40.63 -0.16 3.78
C GLU A 240 -39.75 0.13 2.54
N ALA A 241 -39.61 -0.84 1.63
CA ALA A 241 -39.00 -0.61 0.32
C ALA A 241 -39.90 0.21 -0.62
N GLU A 242 -41.22 0.24 -0.38
CA GLU A 242 -42.19 1.03 -1.17
C GLU A 242 -42.45 2.42 -0.56
N ASN A 243 -42.42 2.54 0.77
CA ASN A 243 -42.58 3.81 1.47
C ASN A 243 -41.23 4.34 1.94
N GLY A 244 -40.54 5.07 1.06
CA GLY A 244 -39.22 5.62 1.32
C GLY A 244 -39.16 6.48 2.59
N CYS A 245 -38.63 5.93 3.69
CA CYS A 245 -38.08 6.68 4.82
C CYS A 245 -37.12 5.82 5.67
N SER A 246 -35.86 6.24 5.73
CA SER A 246 -34.86 5.99 6.79
C SER A 246 -34.46 4.53 7.15
N GLY A 247 -33.92 3.77 6.19
CA GLY A 247 -33.27 2.47 6.45
C GLY A 247 -31.74 2.55 6.62
N GLY A 248 -31.25 3.13 7.72
CA GLY A 248 -29.82 3.43 7.95
C GLY A 248 -28.95 2.34 8.60
N SER A 249 -29.41 1.09 8.75
CA SER A 249 -28.73 0.12 9.64
C SER A 249 -28.08 -1.11 9.01
N LEU A 250 -28.42 -1.50 7.76
CA LEU A 250 -28.07 -2.84 7.29
C LEU A 250 -26.61 -3.01 6.84
N ARG A 251 -25.99 -1.97 6.25
CA ARG A 251 -24.60 -2.05 5.75
C ARG A 251 -23.55 -1.46 6.70
N LYS A 252 -23.93 -0.66 7.69
CA LYS A 252 -23.00 -0.12 8.70
C LYS A 252 -22.38 -1.22 9.58
N ARG A 253 -23.05 -2.36 9.74
CA ARG A 253 -22.49 -3.56 10.41
C ARG A 253 -21.67 -4.48 9.49
N LEU A 254 -21.82 -4.37 8.17
CA LEU A 254 -21.10 -5.22 7.22
C LEU A 254 -19.81 -4.55 6.70
N SER A 255 -19.66 -3.23 6.86
CA SER A 255 -18.42 -2.52 6.50
C SER A 255 -17.25 -2.76 7.47
N ALA A 256 -17.48 -3.35 8.65
CA ALA A 256 -16.47 -3.90 9.55
C ALA A 256 -17.19 -4.69 10.66
N PRO A 257 -17.08 -6.05 10.73
CA PRO A 257 -15.94 -6.65 11.43
C PRO A 257 -15.44 -8.04 10.94
N SER A 258 -15.94 -8.65 9.86
CA SER A 258 -15.54 -10.04 9.49
C SER A 258 -14.30 -10.14 8.59
N LEU A 259 -14.09 -9.22 7.65
CA LEU A 259 -12.92 -9.27 6.76
C LEU A 259 -11.59 -8.95 7.49
N PHE A 260 -11.67 -8.43 8.72
CA PHE A 260 -10.51 -7.86 9.44
C PHE A 260 -10.29 -8.39 10.86
N SER A 261 -11.05 -9.38 11.33
CA SER A 261 -10.78 -10.01 12.62
C SER A 261 -9.77 -11.16 12.48
N VAL A 262 -8.48 -10.87 12.65
CA VAL A 262 -7.47 -11.89 12.98
C VAL A 262 -6.58 -11.37 14.10
N SER A 263 -6.74 -11.95 15.29
CA SER A 263 -5.84 -11.79 16.43
C SER A 263 -4.50 -12.47 16.12
N PHE A 264 -3.38 -11.73 16.18
CA PHE A 264 -2.06 -12.34 16.19
C PHE A 264 -1.65 -12.66 17.63
N SER A 265 -1.87 -13.91 18.03
CA SER A 265 -1.25 -14.48 19.23
C SER A 265 -0.42 -15.69 18.79
N GLY A 266 0.90 -15.59 18.91
CA GLY A 266 1.81 -16.70 18.60
C GLY A 266 3.26 -16.30 18.46
N THR A 267 3.92 -16.02 19.58
CA THR A 267 5.38 -16.12 19.74
C THR A 267 5.87 -17.53 19.43
N SER A 268 6.74 -17.71 18.42
CA SER A 268 7.97 -18.55 18.45
C SER A 268 8.55 -18.79 17.03
N THR A 269 9.60 -18.00 16.67
CA THR A 269 10.92 -18.36 16.05
C THR A 269 11.07 -19.51 15.02
N PRO A 270 12.21 -19.65 14.28
CA PRO A 270 13.13 -18.67 13.66
C PRO A 270 13.59 -19.10 12.23
N TYR A 271 13.67 -18.20 11.23
CA TYR A 271 14.49 -18.47 10.04
C TYR A 271 15.29 -17.25 9.58
N ARG A 272 16.50 -17.20 10.14
CA ARG A 272 17.81 -16.89 9.54
C ARG A 272 17.81 -16.46 8.06
N THR A 273 18.13 -15.18 7.85
CA THR A 273 18.75 -14.66 6.62
C THR A 273 20.10 -15.33 6.34
N PRO A 274 20.41 -15.66 5.08
CA PRO A 274 21.79 -15.63 4.61
C PRO A 274 21.98 -14.55 3.54
N SER A 275 23.08 -13.83 3.72
CA SER A 275 23.63 -12.83 2.81
C SER A 275 23.96 -13.37 1.42
N PHE A 276 23.95 -12.44 0.47
CA PHE A 276 24.69 -12.41 -0.80
C PHE A 276 25.75 -13.51 -1.01
N CYS A 277 25.60 -14.25 -2.11
CA CYS A 277 26.71 -14.68 -2.97
C CYS A 277 26.19 -14.96 -4.38
N ALA A 278 26.89 -14.41 -5.37
CA ALA A 278 26.57 -14.49 -6.79
C ALA A 278 26.63 -15.93 -7.32
N SER A 279 25.61 -16.33 -8.09
CA SER A 279 25.67 -17.45 -9.03
C SER A 279 24.51 -17.31 -10.03
N THR A 280 24.85 -17.00 -11.27
CA THR A 280 23.95 -16.94 -12.44
C THR A 280 23.39 -18.34 -12.77
N PRO A 281 22.10 -18.51 -13.11
CA PRO A 281 21.61 -19.73 -13.73
C PRO A 281 21.85 -19.71 -15.24
N SER A 282 22.37 -20.82 -15.73
CA SER A 282 22.73 -21.12 -17.11
C SER A 282 21.52 -21.37 -18.01
N TYR A 283 21.60 -20.88 -19.24
CA TYR A 283 20.75 -21.29 -20.36
C TYR A 283 21.18 -22.67 -20.87
N SER A 284 20.19 -23.51 -21.20
CA SER A 284 20.35 -24.84 -21.81
C SER A 284 20.94 -24.79 -23.23
N PRO A 285 21.70 -25.82 -23.66
CA PRO A 285 22.53 -25.79 -24.87
C PRO A 285 21.77 -26.17 -26.15
N MET A 286 22.00 -25.41 -27.23
CA MET A 286 21.72 -25.81 -28.61
C MET A 286 22.93 -26.56 -29.20
N PRO A 287 22.75 -27.61 -30.02
CA PRO A 287 23.85 -28.48 -30.45
C PRO A 287 24.82 -27.84 -31.47
N LEU A 288 26.09 -28.20 -31.29
CA LEU A 288 27.25 -27.87 -32.12
C LEU A 288 27.15 -28.42 -33.55
N ILE A 289 27.51 -27.61 -34.54
CA ILE A 289 28.03 -28.06 -35.84
C ILE A 289 29.44 -27.48 -35.98
N SER A 290 30.42 -28.38 -36.07
CA SER A 290 31.86 -28.10 -36.21
C SER A 290 32.28 -27.94 -37.69
N PRO A 291 33.48 -27.40 -37.97
CA PRO A 291 33.75 -26.58 -39.15
C PRO A 291 34.37 -27.36 -40.32
N LEU A 292 34.23 -26.81 -41.54
CA LEU A 292 35.00 -27.22 -42.71
C LEU A 292 35.68 -26.01 -43.36
N SER A 293 37.00 -25.97 -43.11
CA SER A 293 38.11 -25.59 -43.99
C SER A 293 37.83 -24.84 -45.31
N GLY A 294 38.55 -23.73 -45.51
CA GLY A 294 39.29 -23.50 -46.75
C GLY A 294 38.99 -22.23 -47.54
N GLY A 295 39.90 -21.24 -47.44
CA GLY A 295 40.40 -20.56 -48.64
C GLY A 295 39.96 -19.11 -48.93
N ARG A 296 40.96 -18.21 -48.81
CA ARG A 296 41.19 -16.99 -49.63
C ARG A 296 40.34 -15.74 -49.38
N GLY A 297 41.00 -14.79 -48.70
CA GLY A 297 41.19 -13.38 -49.07
C GLY A 297 40.06 -12.60 -49.73
N GLU A 298 39.65 -11.48 -49.12
CA GLU A 298 40.09 -10.15 -49.56
C GLU A 298 39.61 -9.02 -48.62
N ARG A 299 40.30 -7.89 -48.76
CA ARG A 299 40.32 -6.63 -48.01
C ARG A 299 38.95 -5.98 -47.73
N ALA A 300 38.91 -5.28 -46.59
CA ALA A 300 37.97 -4.18 -46.29
C ALA A 300 38.07 -3.03 -47.32
N PRO A 301 37.10 -2.11 -47.34
CA PRO A 301 37.41 -0.86 -46.64
C PRO A 301 36.25 -0.24 -45.84
N PHE A 302 36.69 0.52 -44.83
CA PHE A 302 35.93 1.52 -44.11
C PHE A 302 35.40 2.62 -45.05
N LEU A 303 34.16 3.08 -44.82
CA LEU A 303 33.78 4.47 -45.05
C LEU A 303 32.96 4.99 -43.87
N SER A 304 33.49 6.08 -43.32
CA SER A 304 32.93 6.94 -42.29
C SER A 304 32.16 8.08 -42.95
N GLY A 305 31.08 8.57 -42.33
CA GLY A 305 30.70 9.98 -42.49
C GLY A 305 29.22 10.32 -42.71
N ARG A 306 28.63 10.86 -41.64
CA ARG A 306 27.80 12.10 -41.56
C ARG A 306 26.37 12.16 -42.15
N ASN A 307 25.47 12.47 -41.20
CA ASN A 307 24.40 13.50 -41.20
C ASN A 307 23.24 13.41 -42.20
N ILE A 308 22.01 13.36 -41.66
CA ILE A 308 20.78 14.12 -42.04
C ILE A 308 19.73 13.81 -40.95
N ARG A 309 19.39 14.76 -40.05
CA ARG A 309 18.36 15.82 -40.13
C ARG A 309 16.91 15.36 -39.91
N GLU A 310 16.26 16.09 -39.01
CA GLU A 310 14.89 16.06 -38.51
C GLU A 310 13.79 16.11 -39.60
N ARG A 311 12.64 15.45 -39.37
CA ARG A 311 11.27 16.02 -39.42
C ARG A 311 10.15 14.99 -39.22
N CYS A 312 9.09 15.45 -38.52
CA CYS A 312 7.66 15.08 -38.60
C CYS A 312 7.31 13.57 -38.64
N GLY A 313 6.65 12.98 -37.65
CA GLY A 313 5.35 13.38 -37.10
C GLY A 313 4.24 12.63 -37.84
N PHE A 314 3.67 11.57 -37.26
CA PHE A 314 2.34 10.98 -37.55
C PHE A 314 2.09 9.81 -36.57
N GLY A 315 1.08 9.91 -35.69
CA GLY A 315 0.24 8.73 -35.36
C GLY A 315 -0.66 8.44 -36.57
N PRO A 316 -1.28 7.24 -36.74
CA PRO A 316 -2.05 6.54 -35.71
C PRO A 316 -2.00 4.99 -35.80
N LYS A 317 -2.63 4.34 -34.80
CA LYS A 317 -3.32 3.03 -34.85
C LYS A 317 -3.11 2.17 -36.12
N LYS A 318 -2.30 1.09 -36.01
CA LYS A 318 -2.50 -0.22 -36.66
C LYS A 318 -1.28 -1.12 -36.40
N ALA A 319 -1.29 -1.82 -35.27
CA ALA A 319 -0.38 -2.93 -35.03
C ALA A 319 -0.98 -3.90 -33.99
N LEU A 320 -2.14 -4.49 -34.30
CA LEU A 320 -2.76 -5.55 -33.49
C LEU A 320 -3.89 -6.26 -34.26
N ALA A 321 -3.59 -6.79 -35.45
CA ALA A 321 -4.56 -7.56 -36.23
C ALA A 321 -4.01 -8.84 -36.88
N ASN A 322 -2.80 -9.30 -36.52
CA ASN A 322 -2.17 -10.46 -37.17
C ASN A 322 -1.78 -11.60 -36.21
N TYR A 323 -2.53 -11.84 -35.13
CA TYR A 323 -2.23 -12.94 -34.20
C TYR A 323 -3.39 -13.92 -33.91
N LEU A 324 -4.50 -13.88 -34.66
CA LEU A 324 -5.62 -14.84 -34.48
C LEU A 324 -6.19 -15.39 -35.79
N ARG A 325 -5.32 -15.73 -36.75
CA ARG A 325 -5.70 -16.66 -37.83
C ARG A 325 -4.47 -17.43 -38.31
N GLY A 326 -4.33 -18.64 -37.79
CA GLY A 326 -3.28 -19.62 -38.10
C GLY A 326 -3.49 -20.81 -37.21
#